data_AF-A0A3S3QII0-F1
#
_entry.id   AF-A0A3S3QII0-F1
#
_cell.length_a   1.000
_cell.length_b   1.000
_cell.length_c   1.000
_cell.angle_alpha   90.00
_cell.angle_beta   90.00
_cell.angle_gamma   90.00
#
_symmetry.space_group_name_H-M   'P 1'
#
loop_
_entity.id
_entity.type
_entity.pdbx_description
1 polymer ?
#
loop_
_entity_poly.entity_id
_entity_poly.type
_entity_poly.pdbx_seq_one_letter_code
_entity_poly.pdbx_strand_id
1 'polypeptide(L)'
;MLLFTNGWEYIENQYGHSGSYRYMEIPNSKESYNMMVAGAAAFTGSIVDVEALKEQNARYKAEKVAVAKLDTCVEANDLEPVLFLLTDNAANIDDRKRAAALLPELNDLSCIEVLRNHDFSHTQLEQDINMTIHKVLTNNFLRECPYCAELIKPGPRYASIVTRNLTKI
;
A
#
# COMPACT_ATOMS: atom_id res chain seq x y z
N MET A 1 -47.77 -1.79 -15.67
CA MET A 1 -46.47 -1.60 -14.99
C MET A 1 -45.99 -0.20 -15.37
N LEU A 2 -45.89 0.72 -14.41
CA LEU A 2 -45.54 2.12 -14.69
C LEU A 2 -44.06 2.21 -15.10
N LEU A 3 -43.79 2.72 -16.30
CA LEU A 3 -42.45 2.89 -16.86
C LEU A 3 -41.53 3.76 -15.97
N PHE A 4 -42.11 4.59 -15.10
CA PHE A 4 -41.42 5.59 -14.27
C PHE A 4 -41.03 5.10 -12.89
N THR A 5 -41.88 4.31 -12.23
CA THR A 5 -41.66 3.94 -10.82
C THR A 5 -40.47 3.02 -10.63
N ASN A 6 -40.21 2.12 -11.58
CA ASN A 6 -39.09 1.17 -11.51
C ASN A 6 -38.08 1.41 -12.63
N GLY A 7 -38.15 2.55 -13.31
CA GLY A 7 -37.31 2.83 -14.49
C GLY A 7 -35.82 2.90 -14.15
N TRP A 8 -35.46 3.44 -12.98
CA TRP A 8 -34.08 3.53 -12.52
C TRP A 8 -33.47 2.15 -12.24
N GLU A 9 -34.12 1.35 -11.40
CA GLU A 9 -33.68 0.00 -11.03
C GLU A 9 -33.64 -0.94 -12.25
N TYR A 10 -34.59 -0.81 -13.19
CA TYR A 10 -34.61 -1.61 -14.41
C TYR A 10 -33.40 -1.31 -15.32
N ILE A 11 -33.07 -0.03 -15.51
CA ILE A 11 -31.94 0.37 -16.36
C ILE A 11 -30.61 0.04 -15.69
N GLU A 12 -30.52 0.22 -14.37
CA GLU A 12 -29.33 -0.14 -13.59
C GLU A 12 -29.05 -1.65 -13.65
N ASN A 13 -30.06 -2.49 -13.45
CA ASN A 13 -29.88 -3.94 -13.51
C ASN A 13 -29.58 -4.45 -14.94
N GLN A 14 -30.17 -3.86 -15.96
CA GLN A 14 -30.04 -4.36 -17.34
C GLN A 14 -28.81 -3.81 -18.07
N TYR A 15 -28.40 -2.57 -17.78
CA TYR A 15 -27.35 -1.87 -18.50
C TYR A 15 -26.17 -1.44 -17.60
N GLY A 16 -26.23 -1.69 -16.28
CA GLY A 16 -25.15 -1.34 -15.35
C GLY A 16 -24.90 0.17 -15.20
N HIS A 17 -25.85 0.99 -15.66
CA HIS A 17 -25.75 2.45 -15.63
C HIS A 17 -26.97 3.03 -14.94
N SER A 18 -26.78 4.10 -14.16
CA SER A 18 -27.88 4.84 -13.58
C SER A 18 -28.57 5.69 -14.66
N GLY A 19 -29.83 5.40 -14.95
CA GLY A 19 -30.65 6.15 -15.89
C GLY A 19 -32.13 5.78 -15.76
N SER A 20 -33.04 6.60 -16.28
CA SER A 20 -34.47 6.34 -16.26
C SER A 20 -35.13 6.79 -17.56
N TYR A 21 -36.45 6.62 -17.64
CA TYR A 21 -37.27 7.17 -18.71
C TYR A 21 -38.12 8.34 -18.19
N ARG A 22 -38.51 9.27 -19.06
CA ARG A 22 -39.58 10.25 -18.85
C ARG A 22 -40.60 10.17 -19.97
N TYR A 23 -41.88 10.16 -19.61
CA TYR A 23 -43.00 10.27 -20.56
C TYR A 23 -43.23 11.75 -20.83
N MET A 24 -43.33 12.09 -22.11
CA MET A 24 -43.74 13.41 -22.55
C MET A 24 -44.87 13.27 -23.56
N GLU A 25 -45.90 14.09 -23.39
CA GLU A 25 -46.97 14.26 -24.36
C GLU A 25 -46.93 15.71 -24.84
N ILE A 26 -47.03 15.91 -26.15
CA ILE A 26 -46.99 17.25 -26.73
C ILE A 26 -48.35 17.92 -26.47
N PRO A 27 -48.37 19.16 -25.94
CA PRO A 27 -49.63 19.88 -25.71
C PRO A 27 -50.43 20.01 -27.01
N ASN A 28 -51.72 19.65 -26.96
CA ASN A 28 -52.65 19.65 -28.10
C ASN A 28 -52.35 18.63 -29.23
N SER A 29 -51.48 17.66 -28.99
CA SER A 29 -51.28 16.49 -29.86
C SER A 29 -51.62 15.21 -29.10
N LYS A 30 -51.85 14.10 -29.82
CA LYS A 30 -51.96 12.75 -29.23
C LYS A 30 -50.62 12.00 -29.26
N GLU A 31 -49.56 12.66 -29.70
CA GLU A 31 -48.23 12.08 -29.81
C GLU A 31 -47.57 12.05 -28.43
N SER A 32 -47.14 10.85 -28.04
CA SER A 32 -46.39 10.62 -26.82
C SER A 32 -45.04 9.99 -27.11
N TYR A 33 -44.04 10.44 -26.36
CA TYR A 33 -42.66 10.03 -26.49
C TYR A 33 -42.08 9.64 -25.14
N ASN A 34 -41.25 8.60 -25.15
CA ASN A 34 -40.43 8.21 -24.02
C ASN A 34 -39.01 8.71 -24.26
N MET A 35 -38.55 9.64 -23.43
CA MET A 35 -37.17 10.12 -23.47
C MET A 35 -36.34 9.45 -22.40
N MET A 36 -35.12 9.04 -22.76
CA MET A 36 -34.13 8.57 -21.79
C MET A 36 -33.62 9.76 -20.99
N VAL A 37 -33.61 9.62 -19.67
CA VAL A 37 -32.95 10.52 -18.73
C VAL A 37 -31.73 9.79 -18.23
N ALA A 38 -30.58 10.28 -18.64
CA ALA A 38 -29.32 9.68 -18.28
C ALA A 38 -28.85 10.25 -16.92
N GLY A 39 -28.22 9.43 -16.08
CA GLY A 39 -27.74 9.83 -14.75
C GLY A 39 -26.52 10.77 -14.80
N ALA A 40 -26.02 11.17 -13.62
CA ALA A 40 -24.91 12.12 -13.51
C ALA A 40 -23.61 11.69 -14.23
N ALA A 41 -23.42 10.38 -14.39
CA ALA A 41 -22.27 9.82 -15.10
C ALA A 41 -22.50 9.61 -16.60
N ALA A 42 -23.69 9.90 -17.12
CA ALA A 42 -23.99 9.70 -18.52
C ALA A 42 -23.28 10.72 -19.41
N PHE A 43 -22.93 10.30 -20.63
CA PHE A 43 -22.20 11.11 -21.63
C PHE A 43 -20.76 11.50 -21.27
N THR A 44 -20.20 10.94 -20.18
CA THR A 44 -18.78 11.12 -19.83
C THR A 44 -17.82 10.22 -20.63
N GLY A 45 -18.35 9.47 -21.61
CA GLY A 45 -17.58 8.60 -22.50
C GLY A 45 -16.92 7.40 -21.80
N SER A 46 -17.31 7.10 -20.55
CA SER A 46 -16.64 6.11 -19.70
C SER A 46 -15.13 6.39 -19.53
N ILE A 47 -14.73 7.65 -19.63
CA ILE A 47 -13.35 8.07 -19.40
C ILE A 47 -13.09 7.95 -17.90
N VAL A 48 -12.42 6.87 -17.52
CA VAL A 48 -12.01 6.62 -16.15
C VAL A 48 -10.75 7.42 -15.88
N ASP A 49 -10.85 8.42 -15.01
CA ASP A 49 -9.67 9.12 -14.49
C ASP A 49 -8.92 8.19 -13.52
N VAL A 50 -7.86 7.57 -14.05
CA VAL A 50 -6.99 6.66 -13.31
C VAL A 50 -6.25 7.36 -12.17
N GLU A 51 -6.00 8.67 -12.26
CA GLU A 51 -5.32 9.42 -11.20
C GLU A 51 -6.27 9.69 -10.04
N ALA A 52 -7.50 10.13 -10.33
CA ALA A 52 -8.54 10.31 -9.30
C ALA A 52 -8.87 8.99 -8.56
N LEU A 53 -8.89 7.86 -9.27
CA LEU A 53 -9.07 6.54 -8.66
C LEU A 53 -7.88 6.11 -7.80
N LYS A 54 -6.65 6.37 -8.26
CA LYS A 54 -5.44 6.13 -7.44
C LYS A 54 -5.47 6.96 -6.16
N GLU A 55 -5.90 8.20 -6.25
CA GLU A 55 -6.00 9.09 -5.10
C GLU A 55 -7.09 8.64 -4.12
N GLN A 56 -8.13 7.92 -4.54
CA GLN A 56 -9.10 7.32 -3.62
C GLN A 56 -8.57 6.07 -2.91
N ASN A 57 -7.53 5.41 -3.44
CA ASN A 57 -7.00 4.20 -2.83
C ASN A 57 -6.26 4.51 -1.52
N ALA A 58 -6.76 3.93 -0.42
CA ALA A 58 -6.19 4.10 0.92
C ALA A 58 -4.70 3.70 0.98
N ARG A 59 -4.31 2.64 0.27
CA ARG A 59 -2.91 2.20 0.18
C ARG A 59 -2.01 3.27 -0.44
N TYR A 60 -2.42 3.86 -1.55
CA TYR A 60 -1.63 4.89 -2.25
C TYR A 60 -1.45 6.15 -1.38
N LYS A 61 -2.48 6.53 -0.62
CA LYS A 61 -2.35 7.61 0.37
C LYS A 61 -1.36 7.25 1.47
N ALA A 62 -1.43 6.03 2.01
CA ALA A 62 -0.52 5.57 3.06
C ALA A 62 0.94 5.54 2.58
N GLU A 63 1.18 5.05 1.36
CA GLU A 63 2.50 5.07 0.70
C GLU A 63 3.03 6.50 0.60
N LYS A 64 2.23 7.46 0.10
CA LYS A 64 2.66 8.87 0.01
C LYS A 64 2.99 9.49 1.36
N VAL A 65 2.21 9.18 2.39
CA VAL A 65 2.48 9.63 3.76
C VAL A 65 3.79 9.02 4.28
N ALA A 66 4.01 7.72 4.06
CA ALA A 66 5.24 7.05 4.49
C ALA A 66 6.47 7.60 3.75
N VAL A 67 6.38 7.87 2.45
CA VAL A 67 7.47 8.48 1.67
C VAL A 67 7.79 9.88 2.17
N ALA A 68 6.77 10.70 2.48
CA ALA A 68 6.99 12.03 3.06
C ALA A 68 7.65 11.96 4.45
N LYS A 69 7.35 10.92 5.23
CA LYS A 69 7.96 10.71 6.56
C LYS A 69 9.42 10.25 6.48
N LEU A 70 9.90 9.71 5.36
CA LEU A 70 11.30 9.29 5.19
C LEU A 70 12.29 10.45 5.38
N ASP A 71 11.89 11.69 5.10
CA ASP A 71 12.74 12.87 5.30
C ASP A 71 12.95 13.18 6.79
N THR A 72 11.98 12.88 7.64
CA THR A 72 11.99 13.19 9.07
C THR A 72 12.30 11.99 9.96
N CYS A 73 12.32 10.77 9.40
CA CYS A 73 12.36 9.54 10.19
C CYS A 73 13.66 9.38 10.99
N VAL A 74 14.80 9.84 10.45
CA VAL A 74 16.10 9.76 11.12
C VAL A 74 16.15 10.68 12.35
N GLU A 75 15.61 11.90 12.24
CA GLU A 75 15.57 12.85 13.36
C GLU A 75 14.59 12.40 14.46
N ALA A 76 13.45 11.81 14.06
CA ALA A 76 12.44 11.29 14.97
C ALA A 76 12.80 9.92 15.56
N ASN A 77 13.83 9.25 15.04
CA ASN A 77 14.18 7.87 15.32
C ASN A 77 12.98 6.91 15.16
N ASP A 78 12.22 7.13 14.08
CA ASP A 78 11.00 6.38 13.77
C ASP A 78 11.27 5.37 12.65
N LEU A 79 11.20 4.09 12.99
CA LEU A 79 11.45 2.97 12.09
C LEU A 79 10.17 2.50 11.34
N GLU A 80 8.99 2.88 11.83
CA GLU A 80 7.71 2.45 11.26
C GLU A 80 7.55 2.80 9.76
N PRO A 81 7.80 4.05 9.29
CA PRO A 81 7.63 4.39 7.87
C PRO A 81 8.62 3.67 6.96
N VAL A 82 9.82 3.37 7.46
CA VAL A 82 10.86 2.65 6.72
C VAL A 82 10.45 1.20 6.51
N LEU A 83 10.02 0.52 7.58
CA LEU A 83 9.54 -0.86 7.48
C LEU A 83 8.28 -0.97 6.63
N PHE A 84 7.34 -0.04 6.76
CA PHE A 84 6.12 -0.01 5.96
C PHE A 84 6.43 -0.02 4.47
N LEU A 85 7.35 0.85 4.01
CA LEU A 85 7.73 0.91 2.60
C LEU A 85 8.51 -0.33 2.15
N LEU A 86 9.43 -0.84 2.98
CA LEU A 86 10.23 -2.01 2.60
C LEU A 86 9.41 -3.29 2.46
N THR A 87 8.41 -3.46 3.34
CA THR A 87 7.50 -4.62 3.34
C THR A 87 6.36 -4.50 2.32
N ASP A 88 6.03 -3.29 1.84
CA ASP A 88 5.10 -3.14 0.73
C ASP A 88 5.77 -3.47 -0.62
N ASN A 89 5.50 -4.67 -1.14
CA ASN A 89 6.00 -5.09 -2.45
C ASN A 89 5.37 -4.32 -3.62
N ALA A 90 4.25 -3.63 -3.41
CA ALA A 90 3.60 -2.80 -4.43
C ALA A 90 4.11 -1.35 -4.45
N ALA A 91 4.90 -0.94 -3.46
CA ALA A 91 5.49 0.39 -3.41
C ALA A 91 6.60 0.56 -4.46
N ASN A 92 6.86 1.81 -4.85
CA ASN A 92 7.88 2.13 -5.84
C ASN A 92 9.28 1.65 -5.38
N ILE A 93 10.02 1.02 -6.29
CA ILE A 93 11.36 0.46 -6.04
C ILE A 93 12.34 1.55 -5.59
N ASP A 94 12.26 2.75 -6.17
CA ASP A 94 13.18 3.85 -5.82
C ASP A 94 12.96 4.33 -4.39
N ASP A 95 11.70 4.42 -3.96
CA ASP A 95 11.33 4.79 -2.59
C ASP A 95 11.76 3.70 -1.59
N ARG A 96 11.65 2.42 -1.98
CA ARG A 96 12.14 1.28 -1.18
C ARG A 96 13.66 1.28 -1.04
N LYS A 97 14.40 1.56 -2.11
CA LYS A 97 15.86 1.69 -2.06
C LYS A 97 16.30 2.85 -1.16
N ARG A 98 15.59 3.98 -1.24
CA ARG A 98 15.81 5.13 -0.35
C ARG A 98 15.55 4.76 1.11
N ALA A 99 14.46 4.07 1.40
CA ALA A 99 14.15 3.57 2.75
C ALA A 99 15.25 2.61 3.27
N ALA A 100 15.74 1.68 2.43
CA ALA A 100 16.81 0.77 2.79
C ALA A 100 18.12 1.51 3.14
N ALA A 101 18.44 2.60 2.43
CA ALA A 101 19.64 3.38 2.69
C ALA A 101 19.66 4.07 4.07
N LEU A 102 18.49 4.32 4.67
CA LEU A 102 18.34 5.00 5.96
C LEU A 102 18.45 4.04 7.17
N LEU A 103 18.28 2.73 6.97
CA LEU A 103 18.35 1.74 8.04
C LEU A 103 19.65 1.76 8.87
N PRO A 104 20.86 1.92 8.28
CA PRO A 104 22.10 1.99 9.06
C PRO A 104 22.20 3.22 9.95
N GLU A 105 21.52 4.31 9.58
CA GLU A 105 21.51 5.56 10.35
C GLU A 105 20.58 5.47 11.55
N LEU A 106 19.43 4.80 11.40
CA LEU A 106 18.50 4.50 12.50
C LEU A 106 19.10 3.48 13.48
N ASN A 107 19.82 2.48 12.96
CA ASN A 107 20.57 1.48 13.73
C ASN A 107 19.74 0.69 14.78
N ASP A 108 18.42 0.58 14.58
CA ASP A 108 17.54 -0.20 15.45
C ASP A 108 17.51 -1.68 15.04
N LEU A 109 17.62 -2.58 16.02
CA LEU A 109 17.67 -4.03 15.85
C LEU A 109 16.29 -4.64 15.56
N SER A 110 15.20 -3.94 15.89
CA SER A 110 13.83 -4.40 15.68
C SER A 110 13.50 -4.63 14.19
N CYS A 111 14.21 -3.96 13.27
CA CYS A 111 14.02 -4.13 11.83
C CYS A 111 14.47 -5.49 11.30
N ILE A 112 15.42 -6.16 11.96
CA ILE A 112 16.11 -7.32 11.40
C ILE A 112 15.15 -8.50 11.26
N GLU A 113 14.37 -8.78 12.30
CA GLU A 113 13.40 -9.88 12.30
C GLU A 113 12.32 -9.66 11.24
N VAL A 114 11.79 -8.44 11.13
CA VAL A 114 10.76 -8.08 10.15
C VAL A 114 11.28 -8.25 8.72
N LEU A 115 12.49 -7.77 8.43
CA LEU A 115 13.08 -7.85 7.09
C LEU A 115 13.50 -9.28 6.72
N ARG A 116 13.94 -10.08 7.69
CA ARG A 116 14.27 -11.50 7.47
C ARG A 116 13.05 -12.37 7.18
N ASN A 117 11.90 -12.01 7.76
CA ASN A 117 10.64 -12.71 7.57
C ASN A 117 9.85 -12.26 6.33
N HIS A 118 10.33 -11.25 5.60
CA HIS A 118 9.65 -10.69 4.44
C HIS A 118 10.23 -11.22 3.12
N ASP A 119 9.34 -11.67 2.23
CA ASP A 119 9.72 -12.10 0.89
C ASP A 119 9.80 -10.92 -0.08
N PHE A 120 11.01 -10.61 -0.54
CA PHE A 120 11.27 -9.55 -1.51
C PHE A 120 11.15 -10.07 -2.94
N SER A 121 10.33 -9.40 -3.76
CA SER A 121 10.17 -9.77 -5.18
C SER A 121 11.40 -9.41 -6.06
N HIS A 122 12.24 -8.48 -5.60
CA HIS A 122 13.39 -7.98 -6.36
C HIS A 122 14.71 -8.41 -5.72
N THR A 123 15.47 -9.25 -6.42
CA THR A 123 16.74 -9.81 -5.95
C THR A 123 17.79 -8.75 -5.61
N GLN A 124 17.87 -7.67 -6.39
CA GLN A 124 18.83 -6.59 -6.12
C GLN A 124 18.50 -5.85 -4.82
N LEU A 125 17.21 -5.56 -4.58
CA LEU A 125 16.76 -4.90 -3.36
C LEU A 125 17.00 -5.80 -2.14
N GLU A 126 16.73 -7.10 -2.27
CA GLU A 126 17.00 -8.09 -1.23
C GLU A 126 18.48 -8.12 -0.84
N GLN A 127 19.38 -8.12 -1.84
CA GLN A 127 20.83 -8.04 -1.60
C GLN A 127 21.24 -6.75 -0.89
N ASP A 128 20.70 -5.61 -1.32
CA ASP A 128 20.97 -4.31 -0.70
C ASP A 128 20.51 -4.29 0.77
N ILE A 129 19.34 -4.85 1.06
CA ILE A 129 18.81 -4.98 2.44
C ILE A 129 19.68 -5.91 3.27
N ASN A 130 20.09 -7.06 2.73
CA ASN A 130 20.98 -8.00 3.41
C ASN A 130 22.32 -7.36 3.79
N MET A 131 22.91 -6.58 2.88
CA MET A 131 24.13 -5.83 3.15
C MET A 131 23.94 -4.76 4.22
N THR A 132 22.77 -4.14 4.23
CA THR A 132 22.38 -3.10 5.19
C THR A 132 22.17 -3.68 6.59
N ILE A 133 21.49 -4.83 6.70
CA ILE A 133 21.36 -5.59 7.95
C ILE A 133 22.74 -5.95 8.51
N HIS A 134 23.68 -6.41 7.66
CA HIS A 134 25.04 -6.68 8.09
C HIS A 134 25.75 -5.44 8.67
N LYS A 135 25.52 -4.25 8.11
CA LYS A 135 26.07 -2.99 8.66
C LYS A 135 25.47 -2.67 10.03
N VAL A 136 24.13 -2.76 10.17
CA VAL A 136 23.43 -2.53 11.46
C VAL A 136 23.94 -3.50 12.54
N LEU A 137 24.10 -4.78 12.20
CA LEU A 137 24.66 -5.78 13.10
C LEU A 137 26.10 -5.45 13.51
N THR A 138 26.93 -5.04 12.55
CA THR A 138 28.33 -4.67 12.80
C THR A 138 28.43 -3.44 13.71
N ASN A 139 27.60 -2.42 13.48
CA ASN A 139 27.52 -1.22 14.31
C ASN A 139 27.14 -1.54 15.76
N ASN A 140 26.30 -2.55 15.97
CA ASN A 140 25.88 -3.02 17.29
C ASN A 140 26.78 -4.12 17.88
N PHE A 141 27.89 -4.48 17.21
CA PHE A 141 28.78 -5.58 17.59
C PHE A 141 28.04 -6.92 17.76
N LEU A 142 27.06 -7.20 16.90
CA LEU A 142 26.28 -8.44 16.87
C LEU A 142 26.59 -9.26 15.62
N ARG A 143 26.31 -10.57 15.69
CA ARG A 143 26.31 -11.48 14.54
C ARG A 143 25.08 -12.35 14.58
N GLU A 144 24.61 -12.73 13.40
CA GLU A 144 23.52 -13.70 13.23
C GLU A 144 24.08 -15.13 13.31
N CYS A 145 23.39 -16.00 14.05
CA CYS A 145 23.75 -17.42 14.11
C CYS A 145 23.37 -18.13 12.80
N PRO A 146 24.30 -18.86 12.14
CA PRO A 146 24.00 -19.58 10.89
C PRO A 146 22.94 -20.68 11.00
N TYR A 147 22.65 -21.14 12.22
CA TYR A 147 21.75 -22.27 12.46
C TYR A 147 20.37 -21.87 12.97
N CYS A 148 20.28 -20.82 13.79
CA CYS A 148 19.03 -20.41 14.43
C CYS A 148 18.61 -18.96 14.14
N ALA A 149 19.37 -18.22 13.33
CA ALA A 149 19.14 -16.80 13.00
C ALA A 149 19.05 -15.86 14.22
N GLU A 150 19.37 -16.33 15.43
CA GLU A 150 19.40 -15.50 16.62
C GLU A 150 20.59 -14.52 16.61
N LEU A 151 20.41 -13.36 17.24
CA LEU A 151 21.44 -12.35 17.39
C LEU A 151 22.36 -12.67 18.58
N ILE A 152 23.65 -12.83 18.28
CA ILE A 152 24.69 -13.25 19.20
C ILE A 152 25.76 -12.15 19.33
N LYS A 153 26.22 -11.89 20.55
CA LYS A 153 27.42 -11.08 20.78
C LYS A 153 28.68 -11.94 20.61
N PRO A 154 29.66 -11.56 19.78
CA PRO A 154 30.90 -12.31 19.63
C PRO A 154 31.74 -12.18 20.90
N GLY A 155 31.95 -13.31 21.60
CA GLY A 155 32.75 -13.42 22.81
C GLY A 155 33.71 -14.62 22.75
N PRO A 156 34.75 -14.67 23.61
CA PRO A 156 35.89 -15.57 23.38
C PRO A 156 35.64 -17.06 23.69
N ARG A 157 34.58 -17.46 24.39
CA ARG A 157 34.36 -18.89 24.75
C ARG A 157 32.91 -19.38 24.87
N TYR A 158 31.92 -18.49 24.86
CA TYR A 158 30.50 -18.85 24.82
C TYR A 158 29.73 -17.71 24.15
N ALA A 159 28.91 -18.05 23.15
CA ALA A 159 27.96 -17.13 22.56
C ALA A 159 26.88 -16.80 23.61
N SER A 160 26.75 -15.53 23.98
CA SER A 160 25.59 -15.06 24.76
C SER A 160 24.52 -14.59 23.78
N ILE A 161 23.35 -15.20 23.85
CA ILE A 161 22.17 -14.82 23.06
C ILE A 161 21.66 -13.50 23.61
N VAL A 162 21.59 -12.46 22.77
CA VAL A 162 21.19 -11.11 23.19
C VAL A 162 19.66 -10.94 23.13
N THR A 163 18.98 -11.66 22.24
CA THR A 163 17.54 -11.48 21.95
C THR A 163 16.67 -12.65 22.42
N ARG A 164 16.89 -13.19 23.62
CA ARG A 164 15.97 -14.21 24.20
C ARG A 164 14.71 -13.60 24.85
N ASN A 165 14.38 -12.36 24.53
CA ASN A 165 13.20 -11.65 25.04
C ASN A 165 12.47 -10.93 23.90
N LEU A 166 11.83 -11.69 23.01
CA LEU A 166 10.59 -11.23 22.38
C LEU A 166 9.57 -12.35 22.52
N THR A 167 8.43 -11.93 23.07
CA THR A 167 7.33 -12.68 23.66
C THR A 167 6.68 -13.67 22.71
N LYS A 168 6.36 -14.85 23.25
CA LYS A 168 5.13 -15.59 22.90
C LYS A 168 3.96 -14.60 22.86
N ILE A 169 3.41 -14.35 21.67
CA ILE A 169 1.99 -14.08 21.43
C ILE A 169 1.64 -14.85 20.16
#